data_AF-A0A7V9C7I4-F1
#
_entry.id   AF-A0A7V9C7I4-F1
#
_cell.length_a   1.000
_cell.length_b   1.000
_cell.length_c   1.000
_cell.angle_alpha   90.00
_cell.angle_beta   90.00
_cell.angle_gamma   90.00
#
_symmetry.space_group_name_H-M   'P 1'
#
loop_
_entity.id
_entity.type
_entity.pdbx_description
1 polymer ?
#
loop_
_entity_poly.entity_id
_entity_poly.type
_entity_poly.pdbx_seq_one_letter_code
_entity_poly.pdbx_strand_id
1 'polypeptide(L)' 'MIRIESAAVLGAGTMGAQIAAHLANAGIPVLLLDIAPRELNEEERKRNLTLES' A
#
# COMPACT_ATOMS: atom_id res chain seq x y z
N MET A 1 28.44 8.32 3.12
CA MET A 1 27.04 8.44 3.61
C MET A 1 26.15 7.87 2.52
N ILE A 2 25.25 6.93 2.83
CA ILE A 2 24.35 6.36 1.83
C ILE A 2 23.13 7.28 1.71
N ARG A 3 22.80 7.67 0.47
CA ARG A 3 21.59 8.44 0.16
C ARG A 3 20.57 7.50 -0.47
N ILE A 4 19.33 7.58 -0.01
CA ILE A 4 18.22 6.82 -0.59
C ILE A 4 17.61 7.68 -1.69
N GLU A 5 17.76 7.24 -2.94
CA GLU A 5 17.24 7.93 -4.13
C GLU A 5 15.78 7.52 -4.44
N SER A 6 15.37 6.32 -4.02
CA SER A 6 14.01 5.80 -4.19
C SER A 6 13.75 4.63 -3.24
N ALA A 7 12.49 4.32 -2.99
CA ALA A 7 12.08 3.18 -2.16
C ALA A 7 10.92 2.40 -2.78
N ALA A 8 10.77 1.13 -2.37
CA ALA A 8 9.60 0.33 -2.65
C ALA A 8 9.03 -0.19 -1.33
N VAL A 9 7.72 -0.04 -1.12
CA VAL A 9 6.98 -0.56 0.03
C VAL A 9 6.09 -1.69 -0.47
N LEU A 10 6.29 -2.90 0.09
CA LEU A 10 5.52 -4.10 -0.23
C LEU A 10 4.40 -4.28 0.80
N GLY A 11 3.16 -4.14 0.36
CA GLY A 11 1.94 -4.11 1.17
C GLY A 11 1.38 -2.70 1.26
N ALA A 12 0.14 -2.50 0.78
CA ALA A 12 -0.63 -1.27 0.82
C ALA A 12 -1.69 -1.26 1.95
N GLY A 13 -1.55 -2.16 2.93
CA GLY A 13 -2.27 -2.07 4.19
C GLY A 13 -1.98 -0.75 4.94
N THR A 14 -2.70 -0.51 6.03
CA THR A 14 -2.66 0.76 6.79
C THR A 14 -1.24 1.24 7.11
N MET A 15 -0.38 0.34 7.60
CA MET A 15 1.00 0.67 7.91
C MET A 15 1.85 0.97 6.67
N GLY A 16 1.74 0.13 5.62
CA GLY A 16 2.53 0.28 4.40
C GLY A 16 2.22 1.57 3.65
N ALA A 17 0.92 1.93 3.57
CA ALA A 17 0.50 3.21 3.02
C ALA A 17 1.07 4.41 3.81
N GLN A 18 1.10 4.35 5.15
CA GLN A 18 1.66 5.41 5.98
C GLN A 18 3.18 5.53 5.83
N ILE A 19 3.91 4.42 5.72
CA ILE A 19 5.35 4.42 5.45
C ILE A 19 5.63 5.06 4.09
N ALA A 20 4.92 4.64 3.04
CA ALA A 20 5.07 5.22 1.72
C ALA A 20 4.74 6.72 1.72
N ALA A 21 3.68 7.14 2.42
CA ALA A 21 3.33 8.55 2.56
C ALA A 21 4.44 9.38 3.23
N HIS A 22 5.09 8.86 4.27
CA HIS A 22 6.22 9.54 4.90
C HIS A 22 7.43 9.67 3.97
N LEU A 23 7.75 8.64 3.19
CA LEU A 23 8.83 8.68 2.20
C LEU A 23 8.53 9.69 1.08
N ALA A 24 7.30 9.68 0.55
CA ALA A 24 6.85 10.66 -0.44
C ALA A 24 6.89 12.09 0.11
N ASN A 25 6.47 12.31 1.36
CA ASN A 25 6.53 13.61 2.02
C ASN A 25 7.96 14.10 2.24
N ALA A 26 8.92 13.18 2.42
CA ALA A 26 10.35 13.49 2.48
C ALA A 26 10.98 13.74 1.08
N GLY A 27 10.18 13.72 0.01
CA GLY A 27 10.64 13.92 -1.36
C GLY A 27 11.33 12.69 -1.96
N ILE A 28 11.16 11.51 -1.37
CA ILE A 28 11.72 10.26 -1.90
C ILE A 28 10.68 9.61 -2.81
N PRO A 29 10.96 9.42 -4.11
CA PRO A 29 10.12 8.62 -4.99
C PRO A 29 9.90 7.24 -4.42
N VAL A 30 8.62 6.86 -4.25
CA VAL A 30 8.25 5.59 -3.63
C VAL A 30 7.24 4.84 -4.48
N LEU A 31 7.48 3.54 -4.67
CA LEU A 31 6.51 2.61 -5.23
C LEU A 31 5.80 1.91 -4.08
N LEU A 32 4.47 1.98 -4.06
CA LEU A 32 3.64 1.18 -3.16
C LEU A 32 3.02 0.04 -3.95
N LEU A 33 3.42 -1.20 -3.64
CA LEU A 33 2.97 -2.40 -4.34
C LEU A 33 2.17 -3.27 -3.39
N ASP A 34 1.03 -3.78 -3.85
CA ASP A 34 0.25 -4.79 -3.13
C ASP A 34 -0.29 -5.84 -4.10
N ILE A 35 -0.77 -6.95 -3.55
CA ILE A 35 -1.41 -8.03 -4.30
C ILE A 35 -2.92 -7.85 -4.19
N ALA A 36 -3.60 -7.75 -5.33
CA ALA A 36 -5.06 -7.68 -5.35
C ALA A 36 -5.68 -8.94 -4.71
N PRO A 37 -6.71 -8.79 -3.87
CA PRO A 37 -7.37 -9.93 -3.25
C PRO A 37 -8.07 -10.79 -4.30
N ARG A 38 -8.05 -12.12 -4.11
CA ARG A 38 -8.73 -13.08 -4.99
C ARG A 38 -10.16 -13.39 -4.55
N GLU A 39 -10.48 -13.10 -3.29
CA GLU A 39 -11.77 -13.33 -2.68
C GLU A 39 -12.02 -12.29 -1.59
N LEU A 40 -13.29 -12.01 -1.33
CA LEU A 40 -13.72 -11.14 -0.24
C LEU A 40 -13.74 -11.94 1.06
N ASN A 41 -13.26 -11.31 2.14
CA ASN A 41 -13.46 -11.83 3.49
C ASN A 41 -14.90 -11.61 3.97
N GLU A 42 -15.26 -12.23 5.10
CA GLU A 42 -16.63 -12.20 5.62
C GLU A 42 -17.13 -10.79 5.92
N GLU A 43 -16.26 -9.93 6.47
CA GLU A 43 -16.60 -8.54 6.81
C GLU A 43 -16.81 -7.69 5.55
N GLU A 44 -16.02 -7.91 4.51
CA GLU A 44 -16.17 -7.25 3.21
C GLU A 44 -17.47 -7.68 2.52
N ARG A 45 -17.86 -8.95 2.62
CA ARG A 45 -19.14 -9.46 2.11
C ARG A 45 -20.33 -8.85 2.85
N LYS A 46 -20.27 -8.75 4.18
CA LYS A 46 -21.31 -8.08 4.99
C LYS A 46 -21.47 -6.61 4.61
N ARG A 47 -20.40 -5.98 4.16
CA ARG A 47 -20.38 -4.58 3.69
C ARG A 47 -20.76 -4.41 2.22
N ASN A 48 -21.17 -5.49 1.53
CA ASN A 48 -21.52 -5.51 0.11
C ASN A 48 -20.42 -4.94 -0.81
N LEU A 49 -19.15 -5.18 -0.46
CA LEU A 49 -18.01 -4.78 -1.31
C LEU A 49 -17.85 -5.71 -2.52
N THR A 50 -17.09 -5.25 -3.52
CA THR A 50 -16.74 -6.02 -4.72
C THR A 50 -15.23 -6.09 -4.90
N LEU A 51 -14.74 -7.04 -5.70
CA LEU A 51 -13.30 -7.19 -5.99
C LEU A 51 -12.79 -6.21 -7.06
N GLU A 52 -13.67 -5.43 -7.68
CA GLU A 52 -13.28 -4.40 -8.65
C GLU A 52 -12.70 -3.19 -7.89
N SER A 53 -11.49 -2.78 -8.27
CA SER A 53 -10.75 -1.64 -7.69
C SER A 53 -10.86 -0.39 -8.55
#